data_AF-A0A645DZC7-F1
#
_entry.id   AF-A0A645DZC7-F1
#
_cell.length_a   1.000
_cell.length_b   1.000
_cell.length_c   1.000
_cell.angle_alpha   90.00
_cell.angle_beta   90.00
_cell.angle_gamma   90.00
#
_symmetry.space_group_name_H-M   'P 1'
#
loop_
_entity.id
_entity.type
_entity.pdbx_description
1 polymer ?
#
loop_
_entity_poly.entity_id
_entity_poly.type
_entity_poly.pdbx_seq_one_letter_code
_entity_poly.pdbx_strand_id
1 'polypeptide(L)' 'MGAGDAEYFYKEFGEKYSKEDLVSLDRYQVINKITINNVMSHPFPAYTLPLAQSSNLNRDKVLRVSRERYARKRDL' A
#
# COMPACT_ATOMS: atom_id res chain seq x y z
N MET A 1 2.52 -1.67 -9.42
CA MET A 1 2.95 -0.28 -9.71
C MET A 1 2.71 -0.03 -11.21
N GLY A 2 2.44 1.20 -11.65
CA GLY A 2 2.22 1.49 -13.08
C GLY A 2 3.52 1.74 -13.85
N ALA A 3 3.49 1.64 -15.19
CA ALA A 3 4.66 1.85 -16.04
C ALA A 3 5.23 3.28 -15.93
N GLY A 4 4.38 4.29 -15.78
CA GLY A 4 4.81 5.69 -15.60
C GLY A 4 5.55 5.93 -14.28
N ASP A 5 5.13 5.27 -13.20
CA ASP A 5 5.79 5.38 -11.90
C ASP A 5 7.17 4.71 -11.93
N ALA A 6 7.29 3.56 -12.61
CA ALA A 6 8.52 2.77 -12.69
C ALA A 6 9.69 3.55 -13.33
N GLU A 7 9.43 4.40 -14.33
CA GLU A 7 10.44 5.27 -14.94
C GLU A 7 11.11 6.20 -13.93
N TYR A 8 10.30 6.79 -13.04
CA TYR A 8 10.77 7.73 -12.04
C TYR A 8 11.58 7.00 -10.96
N PHE A 9 11.05 5.87 -10.49
CA PHE A 9 11.71 5.06 -9.46
C PHE A 9 12.99 4.38 -9.94
N TYR A 10 13.09 4.04 -11.22
CA TYR A 10 14.33 3.50 -11.82
C TYR A 10 15.54 4.40 -11.54
N LYS A 11 15.37 5.72 -11.72
CA LYS A 11 16.42 6.72 -11.47
C LYS A 11 16.69 6.90 -9.98
N GLU A 12 15.64 7.01 -9.17
CA GLU A 12 15.75 7.20 -7.71
C GLU A 12 16.41 6.01 -6.98
N PHE A 13 16.22 4.80 -7.50
CA PHE A 13 16.86 3.59 -6.99
C PHE A 13 18.27 3.33 -7.56
N GLY A 14 18.84 4.32 -8.25
CA GLY A 14 20.21 4.27 -8.75
C GLY A 14 20.42 3.15 -9.77
N GLU A 15 19.39 2.87 -10.58
CA GLU A 15 19.45 1.89 -11.67
C GLU A 15 19.69 0.44 -11.21
N LYS A 16 19.57 0.16 -9.91
CA LYS A 16 19.77 -1.18 -9.33
C LYS A 16 18.66 -2.17 -9.73
N TYR A 17 17.46 -1.67 -10.01
CA TYR A 17 16.28 -2.46 -10.37
C TYR A 17 15.80 -1.99 -11.75
N SER A 18 15.41 -2.93 -12.60
CA SER A 18 14.81 -2.62 -13.90
C SER A 18 13.38 -2.10 -13.73
N LYS A 19 12.82 -1.47 -14.78
CA LYS A 19 11.42 -1.06 -14.77
C LYS A 19 10.50 -2.27 -14.66
N GLU A 20 10.91 -3.36 -15.31
CA GLU A 20 10.23 -4.65 -15.26
C GLU A 20 10.14 -5.17 -13.83
N ASP A 21 11.24 -5.14 -13.07
CA ASP A 21 11.27 -5.57 -11.65
C ASP A 21 10.28 -4.76 -10.78
N LEU A 22 10.17 -3.46 -11.04
CA LEU A 22 9.28 -2.56 -10.30
C LEU A 22 7.80 -2.77 -10.64
N VAL A 23 7.51 -3.17 -11.88
CA VAL A 23 6.16 -3.48 -12.34
C VAL A 23 5.73 -4.88 -11.93
N SER A 24 6.66 -5.84 -11.86
CA SER A 24 6.40 -7.26 -11.58
C SER A 24 6.35 -7.64 -10.10
N LEU A 25 6.30 -6.67 -9.18
CA LEU A 25 6.20 -6.94 -7.75
C LEU A 25 4.93 -7.74 -7.42
N ASP A 26 5.10 -8.87 -6.74
CA ASP A 26 3.99 -9.71 -6.32
C ASP A 26 3.31 -9.16 -5.05
N ARG A 27 2.22 -9.80 -4.63
CA ARG A 27 1.46 -9.44 -3.45
C ARG A 27 2.36 -9.35 -2.22
N TYR A 28 2.22 -8.24 -1.49
CA TYR A 28 3.00 -7.91 -0.31
C TYR A 28 4.49 -7.68 -0.56
N GLN A 29 4.99 -7.70 -1.80
CA GLN A 29 6.36 -7.31 -2.08
C GLN A 29 6.48 -5.79 -2.28
N VAL A 30 7.57 -5.22 -1.77
CA VAL A 30 7.93 -3.82 -1.97
C VAL A 30 9.43 -3.71 -2.21
N ILE A 31 9.84 -2.71 -2.99
CA ILE A 31 11.22 -2.20 -2.99
C ILE A 31 11.22 -0.93 -2.16
N ASN A 32 12.13 -0.83 -1.19
CA ASN A 32 12.19 0.30 -0.28
C ASN A 32 13.61 0.82 -0.08
N LYS A 33 13.69 2.09 0.27
CA LYS A 33 14.93 2.78 0.66
C LYS A 33 14.61 3.60 1.89
N ILE A 34 15.25 3.27 3.01
CA ILE A 34 14.99 3.91 4.30
C ILE A 34 16.23 4.63 4.83
N THR A 35 16.02 5.59 5.72
CA THR A 35 17.12 6.25 6.42
C THR A 35 17.46 5.45 7.69
N ILE A 36 18.72 5.05 7.81
CA ILE A 36 19.27 4.34 8.97
C ILE A 36 20.41 5.20 9.51
N ASN A 37 20.32 5.61 10.78
CA ASN A 37 21.34 6.47 11.42
C ASN A 37 21.65 7.74 10.60
N ASN A 38 20.60 8.40 10.11
CA ASN A 38 20.69 9.61 9.28
C ASN A 38 21.40 9.42 7.92
N VAL A 39 21.67 8.17 7.51
CA VAL A 39 22.22 7.82 6.20
C VAL A 39 21.17 7.06 5.41
N MET A 40 21.01 7.42 4.15
CA MET A 40 20.07 6.73 3.27
C MET A 40 20.64 5.35 2.89
N SER A 41 19.86 4.29 3.10
CA SER A 41 20.25 2.92 2.71
C SER A 41 20.28 2.77 1.18
N HIS A 42 20.90 1.69 0.71
CA HIS A 42 20.69 1.22 -0.66
C HIS A 42 19.28 0.62 -0.76
N PRO A 43 18.59 0.75 -1.90
CA PRO A 43 17.28 0.14 -2.06
C PRO A 43 17.36 -1.39 -1.95
N PHE A 44 16.37 -1.98 -1.29
CA PHE A 44 16.29 -3.41 -0.99
C PHE A 44 14.86 -3.93 -1.13
N PRO A 45 14.68 -5.23 -1.45
CA PRO A 45 13.36 -5.85 -1.49
C PRO A 45 12.92 -6.20 -0.07
N ALA A 46 11.63 -6.08 0.19
CA ALA A 46 11.03 -6.47 1.45
C ALA A 46 9.61 -7.00 1.25
N TYR A 47 9.11 -7.68 2.27
CA TYR A 47 7.70 -8.07 2.37
C TYR A 47 6.99 -7.17 3.36
N THR A 48 5.78 -6.74 3.00
CA THR A 48 4.89 -6.02 3.90
C THR A 48 4.20 -7.00 4.84
N LEU A 49 3.81 -6.50 6.00
CA LEU A 49 2.99 -7.26 6.92
C LEU A 49 1.64 -7.55 6.27
N PRO A 50 1.07 -8.74 6.49
CA PRO A 50 -0.31 -9.01 6.09
C PRO A 50 -1.25 -8.02 6.80
N LEU A 51 -2.47 -7.89 6.28
CA LEU A 51 -3.52 -7.14 6.98
C LEU A 51 -3.59 -7.61 8.43
N ALA A 52 -3.43 -6.66 9.35
CA ALA A 52 -3.54 -6.97 10.77
C ALA A 52 -4.90 -7.66 11.01
N GLN A 53 -4.92 -8.67 11.87
CA GLN A 53 -6.18 -9.26 12.33
C GLN A 53 -6.92 -8.23 13.19
N SER A 54 -7.60 -7.30 12.53
CA SER A 54 -8.40 -6.27 13.15
C SER A 54 -9.84 -6.72 13.14
N SER A 55 -10.24 -7.48 14.16
CA SER A 55 -11.66 -7.60 14.49
C SER A 55 -12.02 -6.43 15.40
N ASN A 56 -12.33 -5.26 14.82
CA ASN A 56 -13.15 -4.33 15.58
C ASN A 56 -14.52 -5.00 15.69
N LEU A 57 -14.95 -5.42 16.88
CA LEU A 57 -16.26 -6.03 17.13
C LEU A 57 -17.41 -5.01 16.95
N ASN A 58 -17.20 -4.00 16.10
CA ASN A 58 -18.01 -2.81 15.92
C ASN A 58 -18.84 -2.87 14.62
N ARG A 59 -18.91 -4.03 13.95
CA ARG A 59 -19.66 -4.20 12.70
C ARG A 59 -21.07 -3.62 12.79
N ASP A 60 -21.81 -3.94 13.86
CA ASP A 60 -23.19 -3.47 14.04
C ASP A 60 -23.27 -1.97 14.28
N LYS A 61 -22.31 -1.41 15.03
CA LYS A 61 -22.18 0.04 15.23
C LYS A 61 -21.90 0.76 13.91
N VAL A 62 -20.97 0.24 13.10
CA VAL A 62 -20.60 0.82 11.80
C VAL A 62 -21.78 0.78 10.85
N LEU A 63 -22.47 -0.36 10.76
CA LEU A 63 -23.66 -0.51 9.91
C LEU A 63 -24.78 0.45 10.31
N ARG A 64 -25.05 0.57 11.63
CA ARG A 64 -26.08 1.48 12.14
C ARG A 64 -25.75 2.94 11.82
N VAL A 65 -24.56 3.41 12.19
CA VAL A 65 -24.14 4.81 11.98
C VAL A 65 -24.07 5.15 10.48
N SER A 66 -23.60 4.22 9.64
CA SER A 66 -23.57 4.42 8.19
C SER A 66 -24.97 4.57 7.60
N ARG A 67 -25.92 3.72 8.02
CA ARG A 67 -27.32 3.81 7.57
C ARG A 67 -27.99 5.10 8.06
N GLU A 68 -27.79 5.47 9.32
CA GLU A 68 -28.33 6.73 9.87
C GLU A 68 -27.88 7.96 9.08
N ARG A 69 -26.62 7.99 8.63
CA ARG A 69 -26.01 9.17 7.98
C ARG A 69 -26.15 9.20 6.46
N TYR A 70 -26.17 8.03 5.82
CA TYR A 70 -25.99 7.93 4.36
C TYR A 70 -27.07 7.12 3.64
N ALA A 71 -27.92 6.35 4.34
CA ALA A 71 -28.99 5.62 3.66
C ALA A 71 -30.12 6.57 3.24
N ARG A 72 -30.64 6.38 2.03
CA ARG A 72 -31.87 7.04 1.60
C ARG A 72 -33.07 6.24 2.10
N LYS A 73 -34.15 6.94 2.46
CA LYS A 73 -35.44 6.29 2.70
C LYS A 73 -35.85 5.56 1.42
N ARG A 74 -36.24 4.29 1.59
CA ARG A 74 -36.85 3.51 0.53
C ARG A 74 -38.34 3.78 0.64
N ASP A 75 -38.86 4.57 -0.27
CA ASP A 75 -40.31 4.77 -0.39
C ASP A 75 -40.91 3.42 -0.85
N LEU A 76 -41.94 2.96 -0.13
CA LEU A 76 -42.75 1.79 -0.49
C LEU A 76 -43.96 2.25 -1.30
#